data_AF-T1CL01-F1
#
_entry.id   AF-T1CL01-F1
#
_cell.length_a   1.000
_cell.length_b   1.000
_cell.length_c   1.000
_cell.angle_alpha   90.00
_cell.angle_beta   90.00
_cell.angle_gamma   90.00
#
_symmetry.space_group_name_H-M   'P 1'
#
loop_
_entity.id
_entity.type
_entity.pdbx_description
1 polymer ?
#
loop_
_entity_poly.entity_id
_entity_poly.type
_entity_poly.pdbx_seq_one_letter_code
_entity_poly.pdbx_strand_id
1 'polypeptide(L)'
;GMIAIGAGGLDVALAMGGEPFYTAMPKVVLVKLTGKLQPFVSAKDVILELLRRLTVKGGVGRIFEYGGEGVASLSVPERSTITNMGAELGATTSLFPSDDQTRKYLKAQGRENDYVAMGADPGATYDETVEIDLNTLEPLIAQPHSPDNVVKVREIAGMPVSQVAIGS
;
A
#
# COMPACT_ATOMS: atom_id res chain seq x y z
N GLY A 1 7.79 7.70 -0.08
CA GLY A 1 8.55 7.81 -1.34
C GLY A 1 9.88 7.08 -1.23
N MET A 2 9.85 5.75 -1.19
CA MET A 2 11.03 4.90 -1.29
C MET A 2 10.58 3.61 -1.99
N ILE A 3 11.42 3.04 -2.85
CA ILE A 3 11.26 1.67 -3.35
C ILE A 3 11.94 0.75 -2.34
N ALA A 4 11.14 -0.10 -1.69
CA ALA A 4 11.62 -1.10 -0.73
C ALA A 4 11.12 -2.48 -1.18
N ILE A 5 12.04 -3.37 -1.57
CA ILE A 5 11.74 -4.67 -2.17
C ILE A 5 12.24 -5.77 -1.24
N GLY A 6 11.40 -6.78 -0.99
CA GLY A 6 11.83 -8.00 -0.32
C GLY A 6 12.72 -8.84 -1.23
N ALA A 7 13.86 -9.30 -0.72
CA ALA A 7 14.85 -10.05 -1.48
C ALA A 7 15.26 -11.35 -0.76
N GLY A 8 15.74 -12.33 -1.52
CA GLY A 8 16.29 -13.56 -0.96
C GLY A 8 17.65 -13.32 -0.29
N GLY A 9 18.02 -14.17 0.67
CA GLY A 9 19.27 -14.00 1.43
C GLY A 9 20.53 -13.97 0.56
N LEU A 10 20.54 -14.69 -0.57
CA LEU A 10 21.66 -14.66 -1.52
C LEU A 10 21.76 -13.32 -2.25
N ASP A 11 20.66 -12.78 -2.76
CA ASP A 11 20.64 -11.48 -3.44
C ASP A 11 21.12 -10.36 -2.51
N VAL A 12 20.71 -10.42 -1.24
CA VAL A 12 21.17 -9.48 -0.21
C VAL A 12 22.67 -9.62 0.04
N ALA A 13 23.18 -10.86 0.17
CA ALA A 13 24.62 -11.09 0.38
C ALA A 13 25.47 -10.59 -0.79
N LEU A 14 25.01 -10.80 -2.03
CA LEU A 14 25.66 -10.29 -3.23
C LEU A 14 25.67 -8.75 -3.27
N ALA A 15 24.52 -8.11 -3.02
CA ALA A 15 24.42 -6.66 -2.96
C ALA A 15 25.33 -6.05 -1.87
N MET A 16 25.41 -6.69 -0.70
CA MET A 16 26.34 -6.30 0.37
C MET A 16 27.80 -6.50 -0.02
N GLY A 17 28.09 -7.48 -0.87
CA GLY A 17 29.41 -7.71 -1.47
C GLY A 17 29.79 -6.71 -2.57
N GLY A 18 28.88 -5.80 -2.94
CA GLY A 18 29.08 -4.81 -3.99
C GLY A 18 28.66 -5.28 -5.39
N GLU A 19 28.05 -6.46 -5.49
CA GLU A 19 27.50 -6.96 -6.76
C GLU A 19 26.16 -6.26 -7.07
N PRO A 20 25.78 -6.12 -8.36
CA PRO A 20 24.52 -5.50 -8.73
C PRO A 20 23.31 -6.33 -8.28
N PHE A 21 22.26 -5.67 -7.80
CA PHE A 21 20.95 -6.28 -7.57
C PHE A 21 20.13 -6.25 -8.87
N TYR A 22 19.73 -7.41 -9.38
CA TYR A 22 18.95 -7.53 -10.60
C TYR A 22 17.47 -7.78 -10.28
N THR A 23 16.59 -7.07 -10.96
CA THR A 23 15.14 -7.32 -10.93
C THR A 23 14.59 -7.27 -12.35
N ALA A 24 13.60 -8.11 -12.64
CA ALA A 24 12.80 -7.94 -13.85
C ALA A 24 12.09 -6.57 -13.76
N MET A 25 11.99 -5.86 -14.89
CA MET A 25 11.29 -4.58 -14.95
C MET A 25 9.80 -4.82 -14.67
N PRO A 26 9.26 -4.34 -13.55
CA PRO A 26 7.85 -4.52 -13.23
C PRO A 26 7.01 -3.55 -14.05
N LYS A 27 5.75 -3.93 -14.29
CA LYS A 27 4.73 -2.97 -14.71
C LYS A 27 4.40 -2.02 -13.55
N VAL A 28 4.01 -0.79 -13.85
CA VAL A 28 3.59 0.19 -12.85
C VAL A 28 2.10 0.41 -12.94
N VAL A 29 1.39 0.14 -11.84
CA VAL A 29 -0.05 0.36 -11.71
C VAL A 29 -0.29 1.59 -10.84
N LEU A 30 -1.00 2.56 -11.39
CA LEU A 30 -1.48 3.69 -10.61
C LEU A 30 -2.71 3.26 -9.79
N VAL A 31 -2.62 3.33 -8.46
CA VAL A 31 -3.79 3.30 -7.58
C VAL A 31 -4.18 4.74 -7.29
N LYS A 32 -5.19 5.24 -8.01
CA LYS A 32 -5.67 6.61 -7.90
C LYS A 32 -6.73 6.71 -6.80
N LEU A 33 -6.35 7.34 -5.70
CA LEU A 33 -7.20 7.62 -4.55
C LEU A 33 -7.87 8.98 -4.69
N THR A 34 -9.19 9.03 -4.58
CA THR A 34 -9.98 10.28 -4.57
C THR A 34 -10.75 10.42 -3.27
N GLY A 35 -11.15 11.65 -2.91
CA GLY A 35 -11.88 11.88 -1.67
C GLY A 35 -11.06 11.67 -0.40
N LYS A 36 -11.74 11.30 0.69
CA LYS A 36 -11.11 11.03 2.00
C LYS A 36 -11.85 9.90 2.74
N LEU A 37 -11.12 9.17 3.58
CA LEU A 37 -11.70 8.11 4.40
C LEU A 37 -12.82 8.68 5.30
N GLN A 38 -13.94 7.97 5.35
CA GLN A 38 -15.09 8.30 6.21
C GLN A 38 -14.89 7.72 7.63
N PRO A 39 -15.65 8.18 8.64
CA PRO A 39 -15.57 7.62 9.98
C PRO A 39 -15.68 6.09 9.99
N PHE A 40 -14.87 5.43 10.81
CA PHE A 40 -14.73 3.96 10.92
C PHE A 40 -14.13 3.24 9.71
N VAL A 41 -13.81 3.95 8.63
CA VAL A 41 -13.02 3.42 7.50
C VAL A 41 -11.56 3.81 7.71
N SER A 42 -10.67 2.87 7.47
CA SER A 42 -9.25 2.97 7.74
C SER A 42 -8.41 2.68 6.49
N ALA A 43 -7.11 2.96 6.58
CA ALA A 43 -6.15 2.61 5.54
C ALA A 43 -6.12 1.10 5.24
N LYS A 44 -6.46 0.25 6.22
CA LYS A 44 -6.58 -1.20 6.03
C LYS A 44 -7.68 -1.54 5.02
N ASP A 45 -8.78 -0.79 5.00
CA ASP A 45 -9.88 -1.02 4.06
C ASP A 45 -9.47 -0.72 2.62
N VAL A 46 -8.54 0.22 2.40
CA VAL A 46 -8.02 0.56 1.06
C VAL A 46 -7.29 -0.64 0.45
N ILE A 47 -6.38 -1.25 1.21
CA ILE A 47 -5.61 -2.40 0.71
C ILE A 47 -6.46 -3.67 0.65
N LEU A 48 -7.43 -3.85 1.55
CA LEU A 48 -8.41 -4.94 1.45
C LEU A 48 -9.29 -4.79 0.19
N GLU A 49 -9.66 -3.58 -0.20
CA GLU A 49 -10.40 -3.36 -1.45
C GLU A 49 -9.57 -3.71 -2.68
N LEU A 50 -8.27 -3.40 -2.68
CA LEU A 50 -7.37 -3.86 -3.74
C LEU A 50 -7.26 -5.39 -3.78
N LEU A 51 -7.07 -6.04 -2.63
CA LEU A 51 -7.04 -7.51 -2.53
C LEU A 51 -8.33 -8.14 -3.04
N ARG A 52 -9.49 -7.58 -2.68
CA ARG A 52 -10.81 -8.03 -3.17
C ARG A 52 -10.92 -7.99 -4.70
N ARG A 53 -10.37 -6.94 -5.33
CA ARG A 53 -10.45 -6.74 -6.79
C ARG A 53 -9.40 -7.53 -7.56
N LEU A 54 -8.19 -7.60 -7.03
CA LEU A 54 -7.00 -8.07 -7.75
C LEU A 54 -6.56 -9.47 -7.34
N THR A 55 -7.03 -9.99 -6.20
CA THR A 55 -6.65 -11.28 -5.60
C THR A 55 -5.18 -11.35 -5.20
N VAL A 56 -4.77 -12.43 -4.53
CA VAL A 56 -3.37 -12.65 -4.12
C VAL A 56 -2.37 -12.81 -5.27
N LYS A 57 -2.85 -12.88 -6.51
CA LYS A 57 -2.00 -12.99 -7.72
C LYS A 57 -1.96 -11.71 -8.54
N GLY A 58 -2.76 -10.70 -8.20
CA GLY A 58 -2.93 -9.51 -9.00
C GLY A 58 -1.71 -8.60 -9.05
N GLY A 59 -0.79 -8.71 -8.10
CA GLY A 59 0.41 -7.89 -8.00
C GLY A 59 1.67 -8.51 -8.61
N VAL A 60 1.65 -9.78 -9.04
CA VAL A 60 2.85 -10.45 -9.55
C VAL A 60 3.46 -9.69 -10.73
N GLY A 61 4.73 -9.30 -10.60
CA GLY A 61 5.46 -8.53 -11.62
C GLY A 61 5.03 -7.07 -11.73
N ARG A 62 4.39 -6.51 -10.70
CA ARG A 62 3.88 -5.14 -10.66
C ARG A 62 4.39 -4.36 -9.45
N ILE A 63 4.55 -3.06 -9.63
CA ILE A 63 4.65 -2.06 -8.58
C ILE A 63 3.33 -1.29 -8.53
N PHE A 64 2.77 -1.13 -7.33
CA PHE A 64 1.63 -0.24 -7.12
C PHE A 64 2.10 1.11 -6.63
N GLU A 65 1.88 2.14 -7.43
CA GLU A 65 2.13 3.52 -7.05
C GLU A 65 0.81 4.19 -6.69
N TYR A 66 0.74 4.74 -5.48
CA TYR A 66 -0.48 5.38 -4.99
C TYR A 66 -0.43 6.88 -5.28
N GLY A 67 -1.44 7.37 -6.01
CA GLY A 67 -1.57 8.76 -6.44
C GLY A 67 -2.98 9.30 -6.27
N GLY A 68 -3.20 10.52 -6.74
CA GLY A 68 -4.50 11.21 -6.61
C GLY A 68 -4.62 12.06 -5.34
N GLU A 69 -5.66 12.90 -5.30
CA GLU A 69 -5.89 13.86 -4.20
C GLU A 69 -6.05 13.19 -2.84
N GLY A 70 -6.57 11.96 -2.79
CA GLY A 70 -6.83 11.23 -1.56
C GLY A 70 -5.55 10.87 -0.80
N VAL A 71 -4.39 10.82 -1.48
CA VAL A 71 -3.10 10.54 -0.85
C VAL A 71 -2.79 11.53 0.27
N ALA A 72 -3.05 12.82 0.06
CA ALA A 72 -2.74 13.88 1.03
C ALA A 72 -3.56 13.75 2.34
N SER A 73 -4.68 13.02 2.30
CA SER A 73 -5.54 12.75 3.45
C SER A 73 -4.99 11.66 4.38
N LEU A 74 -4.04 10.84 3.89
CA LEU A 74 -3.48 9.71 4.63
C LEU A 74 -2.16 10.08 5.29
N SER A 75 -2.03 9.78 6.58
CA SER A 75 -0.78 9.87 7.34
C SER A 75 0.25 8.83 6.89
N VAL A 76 1.52 9.01 7.26
CA VAL A 76 2.57 8.03 6.93
C VAL A 76 2.29 6.63 7.50
N PRO A 77 1.87 6.46 8.78
CA PRO A 77 1.51 5.13 9.29
C PRO A 77 0.36 4.45 8.52
N GLU A 78 -0.64 5.21 8.09
CA GLU A 78 -1.72 4.71 7.24
C GLU A 78 -1.21 4.25 5.87
N ARG A 79 -0.35 5.05 5.24
CA ARG A 79 0.32 4.67 3.99
C ARG A 79 1.16 3.41 4.16
N SER A 80 1.90 3.30 5.27
CA SER A 80 2.69 2.11 5.62
C SER A 80 1.82 0.87 5.76
N THR A 81 0.62 0.98 6.34
CA THR A 81 -0.35 -0.12 6.41
C THR A 81 -0.74 -0.61 5.02
N ILE A 82 -1.03 0.32 4.10
CA ILE A 82 -1.40 0.01 2.73
C ILE A 82 -0.23 -0.64 1.97
N THR A 83 0.97 -0.06 2.05
CA THR A 83 2.14 -0.58 1.31
C THR A 83 2.65 -1.89 1.88
N ASN A 84 2.55 -2.10 3.20
CA ASN A 84 2.93 -3.36 3.85
C ASN A 84 2.10 -4.52 3.29
N MET A 85 0.78 -4.35 3.26
CA MET A 85 -0.12 -5.38 2.74
C MET A 85 -0.18 -5.48 1.21
N GLY A 86 0.61 -4.67 0.51
CA GLY A 86 0.87 -4.87 -0.92
C GLY A 86 1.59 -6.18 -1.20
N ALA A 87 2.30 -6.75 -0.21
CA ALA A 87 2.97 -8.04 -0.32
C ALA A 87 1.96 -9.19 -0.57
N GLU A 88 0.76 -9.12 0.01
CA GLU A 88 -0.29 -10.14 -0.12
C GLU A 88 -0.90 -10.17 -1.52
N LEU A 89 -0.76 -9.10 -2.32
CA LEU A 89 -1.08 -9.09 -3.75
C LEU A 89 -0.01 -9.83 -4.58
N GLY A 90 1.14 -10.14 -4.00
CA GLY A 90 2.33 -10.59 -4.71
C GLY A 90 3.08 -9.45 -5.42
N ALA A 91 2.88 -8.19 -4.99
CA ALA A 91 3.54 -7.03 -5.58
C ALA A 91 5.05 -7.07 -5.36
N THR A 92 5.83 -6.59 -6.34
CA THR A 92 7.28 -6.38 -6.18
C THR A 92 7.53 -5.36 -5.06
N THR A 93 6.77 -4.27 -5.06
CA THR A 93 6.67 -3.31 -3.96
C THR A 93 5.44 -2.42 -4.16
N SER A 94 5.23 -1.51 -3.22
CA SER A 94 4.17 -0.51 -3.24
C SER A 94 4.70 0.79 -2.63
N LEU A 95 4.35 1.93 -3.21
CA LEU A 95 4.87 3.22 -2.73
C LEU A 95 3.86 4.36 -2.85
N PHE A 96 3.99 5.30 -1.92
CA PHE A 96 3.38 6.63 -1.97
C PHE A 96 4.44 7.70 -2.28
N PRO A 97 4.06 8.83 -2.87
CA PRO A 97 4.95 9.98 -3.03
C PRO A 97 5.47 10.49 -1.66
N SER A 98 6.59 11.20 -1.71
CA SER A 98 7.13 11.94 -0.59
C SER A 98 6.61 13.39 -0.63
N ASP A 99 5.58 13.65 0.17
CA ASP A 99 4.85 14.92 0.25
C ASP A 99 4.89 15.52 1.67
N ASP A 100 4.01 16.50 1.96
CA ASP A 100 3.93 17.14 3.26
C ASP A 100 3.60 16.19 4.42
N GLN A 101 2.88 15.08 4.19
CA GLN A 101 2.67 14.08 5.24
C GLN A 101 3.98 13.37 5.57
N THR A 102 4.80 13.10 4.55
CA THR A 102 6.14 12.55 4.73
C THR A 102 7.04 13.52 5.48
N ARG A 103 6.99 14.82 5.14
CA ARG A 103 7.73 15.87 5.86
C ARG A 103 7.31 15.97 7.33
N LYS A 104 6.00 16.02 7.61
CA LYS A 104 5.44 16.05 8.98
C LYS A 104 5.92 14.85 9.80
N TYR A 105 5.89 13.66 9.19
CA TYR A 105 6.37 12.45 9.83
C TYR A 105 7.87 12.52 10.14
N LEU A 106 8.71 12.86 9.16
CA LEU A 106 10.15 12.99 9.36
C LEU A 106 10.50 14.04 10.41
N LYS A 107 9.76 15.17 10.42
CA LYS A 107 9.90 16.20 11.46
C LYS A 107 9.61 15.65 12.85
N ALA A 108 8.53 14.90 13.02
CA ALA A 108 8.21 14.25 14.28
C ALA A 108 9.29 13.24 14.73
N GLN A 109 10.03 12.67 13.78
CA GLN A 109 11.18 11.78 14.04
C GLN A 109 12.52 12.53 14.23
N GLY A 110 12.53 13.88 14.25
CA GLY A 110 13.77 14.68 14.37
C GLY A 110 14.62 14.67 13.09
N ARG A 111 14.03 14.33 11.94
CA ARG A 111 14.69 14.11 10.65
C ARG A 111 14.15 15.01 9.54
N GLU A 112 13.62 16.19 9.88
CA GLU A 112 13.04 17.11 8.90
C GLU A 112 14.02 17.46 7.77
N ASN A 113 15.32 17.58 8.09
CA ASN A 113 16.37 17.91 7.12
C ASN A 113 16.63 16.80 6.09
N ASP A 114 16.18 15.56 6.35
CA ASP A 114 16.28 14.44 5.41
C ASP A 114 15.12 14.44 4.39
N TYR A 115 14.14 15.33 4.54
CA TYR A 115 12.98 15.37 3.66
C TYR A 115 13.37 15.78 2.25
N VAL A 116 13.01 14.93 1.29
CA VAL A 116 13.08 15.22 -0.14
C VAL A 116 11.69 15.01 -0.73
N ALA A 117 11.18 16.05 -1.41
CA ALA A 117 9.94 15.93 -2.17
C ALA A 117 10.18 15.02 -3.38
N MET A 118 9.36 13.98 -3.52
CA MET A 118 9.47 13.01 -4.62
C MET A 118 8.07 12.58 -5.04
N GLY A 119 7.82 12.54 -6.33
CA GLY A 119 6.56 12.09 -6.90
C GLY A 119 6.76 11.74 -8.37
N ALA A 120 5.70 11.24 -8.99
CA ALA A 120 5.69 11.00 -10.43
C ALA A 120 5.93 12.29 -11.21
N ASP A 121 6.66 12.16 -12.32
CA ASP A 121 6.86 13.27 -13.24
C ASP A 121 5.54 13.70 -13.89
N PRO A 122 5.39 14.99 -14.23
CA PRO A 122 4.25 15.44 -15.03
C PRO A 122 4.15 14.65 -16.34
N GLY A 123 3.02 13.98 -16.56
CA GLY A 123 2.79 13.16 -17.75
C GLY A 123 3.40 11.75 -17.69
N ALA A 124 3.85 11.30 -16.52
CA ALA A 124 4.24 9.90 -16.31
C ALA A 124 3.11 8.96 -16.75
N THR A 125 3.47 7.91 -17.49
CA THR A 125 2.54 6.90 -18.00
C THR A 125 2.54 5.68 -17.10
N TYR A 126 1.37 5.09 -16.90
CA TYR A 126 1.19 3.86 -16.13
C TYR A 126 0.68 2.75 -17.04
N ASP A 127 1.08 1.51 -16.78
CA ASP A 127 0.62 0.34 -17.53
C ASP A 127 -0.87 0.08 -17.29
N GLU A 128 -1.32 0.32 -16.06
CA GLU A 128 -2.70 0.10 -15.64
C GLU A 128 -3.10 1.18 -14.61
N THR A 129 -4.41 1.41 -14.43
CA THR A 129 -4.94 2.33 -13.41
C THR A 129 -6.11 1.68 -12.68
N VAL A 130 -6.09 1.76 -11.36
CA VAL A 130 -7.19 1.34 -10.47
C VAL A 130 -7.64 2.56 -9.68
N GLU A 131 -8.93 2.91 -9.78
CA GLU A 131 -9.51 4.03 -9.04
C GLU A 131 -10.24 3.56 -7.77
N ILE A 132 -9.99 4.22 -6.65
CA ILE A 132 -10.66 4.00 -5.38
C ILE A 132 -11.14 5.34 -4.83
N ASP A 133 -12.46 5.50 -4.74
CA ASP A 133 -13.09 6.63 -4.06
C ASP A 133 -13.19 6.35 -2.57
N LEU A 134 -12.40 7.08 -1.78
CA LEU A 134 -12.35 6.93 -0.33
C LEU A 134 -13.65 7.38 0.36
N ASN A 135 -14.50 8.17 -0.31
CA ASN A 135 -15.78 8.61 0.26
C ASN A 135 -16.83 7.49 0.30
N THR A 136 -16.72 6.51 -0.62
CA THR A 136 -17.68 5.42 -0.76
C THR A 136 -17.14 4.09 -0.25
N LEU A 137 -15.86 4.06 0.16
CA LEU A 137 -15.27 2.89 0.81
C LEU A 137 -15.98 2.63 2.16
N GLU A 138 -16.31 1.37 2.40
CA GLU A 138 -16.94 0.91 3.65
C GLU A 138 -15.97 -0.02 4.39
N PRO A 139 -16.18 -0.31 5.69
CA PRO A 139 -15.34 -1.24 6.43
C PRO A 139 -15.35 -2.66 5.82
N LEU A 140 -14.16 -3.21 5.58
CA LEU A 140 -13.90 -4.50 4.97
C LEU A 140 -13.18 -5.45 5.93
N ILE A 141 -13.33 -6.74 5.68
CA ILE A 141 -12.65 -7.79 6.44
C ILE A 141 -12.29 -8.97 5.54
N ALA A 142 -11.06 -9.45 5.66
CA ALA A 142 -10.63 -10.70 5.03
C ALA A 142 -11.05 -11.89 5.91
N GLN A 143 -11.80 -12.82 5.34
CA GLN A 143 -12.20 -14.06 5.99
C GLN A 143 -11.15 -15.16 5.78
N PRO A 144 -11.09 -16.17 6.67
CA PRO A 144 -10.28 -17.36 6.44
C PRO A 144 -10.65 -18.05 5.11
N HIS A 145 -9.74 -18.77 4.44
CA HIS A 145 -8.32 -18.95 4.75
C HIS A 145 -7.39 -18.11 3.88
N SER A 146 -7.92 -17.13 3.13
CA SER A 146 -7.16 -16.35 2.16
C SER A 146 -7.32 -14.84 2.39
N PRO A 147 -6.24 -14.04 2.29
CA PRO A 147 -6.31 -12.60 2.53
C PRO A 147 -7.12 -11.83 1.47
N ASP A 148 -7.36 -12.42 0.30
CA ASP A 148 -8.23 -11.87 -0.74
C ASP A 148 -9.71 -12.28 -0.61
N ASN A 149 -10.07 -13.12 0.36
CA ASN A 149 -11.47 -13.45 0.68
C ASN A 149 -12.12 -12.30 1.47
N VAL A 150 -12.24 -11.14 0.83
CA VAL A 150 -12.65 -9.89 1.46
C VAL A 150 -14.14 -9.66 1.27
N VAL A 151 -14.84 -9.46 2.38
CA VAL A 151 -16.27 -9.11 2.45
C VAL A 151 -16.48 -7.81 3.19
N LYS A 152 -17.66 -7.22 3.06
CA LYS A 152 -18.03 -6.07 3.91
C LYS A 152 -18.28 -6.56 5.33
N VAL A 153 -17.81 -5.82 6.33
CA VAL A 153 -17.99 -6.19 7.75
C VAL A 153 -19.46 -6.45 8.09
N ARG A 154 -20.37 -5.67 7.52
CA ARG A 154 -21.83 -5.81 7.73
C ARG A 154 -22.39 -7.17 7.30
N GLU A 155 -21.76 -7.87 6.35
CA GLU A 155 -22.25 -9.15 5.81
C GLU A 155 -22.02 -10.30 6.78
N ILE A 156 -21.09 -10.14 7.73
CA ILE A 156 -20.76 -11.14 8.75
C ILE A 156 -21.08 -10.64 10.17
N ALA A 157 -21.87 -9.58 10.29
CA ALA A 157 -22.26 -9.02 11.57
C ALA A 157 -23.01 -10.07 12.42
N GLY A 158 -22.63 -10.17 13.69
CA GLY A 158 -23.19 -11.15 14.63
C GLY A 158 -22.43 -12.48 14.69
N MET A 159 -21.39 -12.67 13.87
CA MET A 159 -20.48 -13.81 14.00
C MET A 159 -19.74 -13.75 15.37
N PRO A 160 -19.83 -14.79 16.22
CA PRO A 160 -19.13 -14.80 17.50
C PRO A 160 -17.61 -14.74 17.32
N VAL A 161 -16.94 -13.93 18.15
CA VAL A 161 -15.48 -13.78 18.16
C VAL A 161 -14.95 -14.18 19.53
N SER A 162 -14.04 -15.16 19.56
CA SER A 162 -13.43 -15.64 20.80
C SER A 162 -12.19 -14.84 21.22
N GLN A 163 -11.51 -14.21 20.27
CA GLN A 163 -10.28 -13.45 20.50
C GLN A 163 -10.16 -12.28 19.54
N VAL A 164 -9.69 -11.14 20.04
CA VAL A 164 -9.29 -9.98 19.24
C VAL A 164 -7.82 -9.69 19.50
N ALA A 165 -7.03 -9.60 18.43
CA ALA A 165 -5.63 -9.20 18.48
C ALA A 165 -5.48 -7.86 17.76
N ILE A 166 -4.82 -6.89 18.41
CA ILE A 166 -4.58 -5.55 17.87
C ILE A 166 -3.08 -5.30 17.90
N GLY A 167 -2.52 -4.95 16.75
CA GLY A 167 -1.08 -4.86 16.53
C GLY A 167 -0.51 -6.16 15.98
N SER A 168 0.53 -6.02 15.16
CA SER A 168 1.30 -7.09 14.52
C SER A 168 2.75 -6.64 14.39
#